data_AF-S3YI13-F1
#
_entry.id   AF-S3YI13-F1
#
_cell.length_a   1.000
_cell.length_b   1.000
_cell.length_c   1.000
_cell.angle_alpha   90.00
_cell.angle_beta   90.00
_cell.angle_gamma   90.00
#
_symmetry.space_group_name_H-M   'P 1'
#
loop_
_entity.id
_entity.type
_entity.pdbx_description
1 polymer ?
#
loop_
_entity_poly.entity_id
_entity_poly.type
_entity_poly.pdbx_seq_one_letter_code
_entity_poly.pdbx_strand_id
1 'polypeptide(L)'
;MEDFDILNKFDNDKLIDIVKNYKRYGYNDALRNYVINLLGERGWSREDLQQFGYLTNNNYDEAEKQYKAYKRNSLIGICTLVFSGGILIIVYLIFLIMAYRNVARFYKALGRNEDETALFNALGVLAYFHLKGKMKEELKGIR
;
A
#
# COMPACT_ATOMS: atom_id res chain seq x y z
N MET A 1 -4.35 36.64 -19.06
CA MET A 1 -5.61 37.26 -19.52
C MET A 1 -6.05 36.64 -20.86
N GLU A 2 -5.12 36.26 -21.74
CA GLU A 2 -5.39 35.57 -23.03
C GLU A 2 -6.16 34.23 -22.96
N ASP A 3 -6.06 33.45 -21.87
CA ASP A 3 -6.68 32.11 -21.81
C ASP A 3 -8.22 32.10 -21.70
N PHE A 4 -8.84 33.22 -21.29
CA PHE A 4 -10.30 33.29 -21.16
C PHE A 4 -11.00 33.71 -22.46
N ASP A 5 -10.30 34.44 -23.35
CA ASP A 5 -10.87 34.94 -24.60
C ASP A 5 -11.23 33.81 -25.58
N ILE A 6 -10.54 32.67 -25.50
CA ILE A 6 -10.88 31.48 -26.29
C ILE A 6 -12.23 30.88 -25.87
N LEU A 7 -12.64 31.04 -24.61
CA LEU A 7 -13.90 30.51 -24.09
C LEU A 7 -15.10 31.23 -24.69
N ASN A 8 -14.95 32.52 -25.02
CA ASN A 8 -16.00 33.29 -25.71
C ASN A 8 -16.34 32.70 -27.09
N LYS A 9 -15.41 31.98 -27.72
CA LYS A 9 -15.63 31.33 -29.02
C LYS A 9 -16.31 29.97 -28.92
N PHE A 10 -16.45 29.41 -27.73
CA PHE A 10 -17.11 28.11 -27.53
C PHE A 10 -18.62 28.26 -27.49
N ASP A 11 -19.32 27.24 -27.98
CA ASP A 11 -20.77 27.11 -27.83
C ASP A 11 -21.15 26.74 -26.38
N ASN A 12 -22.45 26.83 -26.07
CA ASN A 12 -22.94 26.58 -24.72
C ASN A 12 -22.71 25.13 -24.28
N ASP A 13 -22.80 24.16 -25.18
CA ASP A 13 -22.61 22.74 -24.86
C ASP A 13 -21.17 22.47 -24.40
N LYS A 14 -20.19 23.05 -25.08
CA LYS A 14 -18.78 22.93 -24.71
C LYS A 14 -18.48 23.69 -23.41
N LEU A 15 -19.09 24.84 -23.18
CA LEU A 15 -18.96 25.55 -21.90
C LEU A 15 -19.58 24.74 -20.74
N ILE A 16 -20.74 24.12 -20.96
CA ILE A 16 -21.39 23.22 -19.99
C ILE A 16 -20.48 22.01 -19.69
N ASP A 17 -19.87 21.41 -20.72
CA ASP A 17 -18.90 20.31 -20.52
C ASP A 17 -17.72 20.75 -19.65
N ILE A 18 -17.17 21.93 -19.91
CA ILE A 18 -16.07 22.50 -19.12
C ILE A 18 -16.51 22.71 -17.66
N VAL A 19 -17.72 23.26 -17.41
CA VAL A 19 -18.23 23.46 -16.04
C VAL A 19 -18.35 22.13 -15.29
N LYS A 20 -18.89 21.10 -15.96
CA LYS A 20 -19.12 19.78 -15.37
C LYS A 20 -17.82 19.03 -15.11
N ASN A 21 -16.86 19.12 -16.03
CA ASN A 21 -15.64 18.31 -16.05
C ASN A 21 -14.38 19.09 -15.64
N TYR A 22 -14.51 20.30 -15.10
CA TYR A 22 -13.38 21.19 -14.82
C TYR A 22 -12.25 20.51 -14.01
N LYS A 23 -12.57 19.77 -12.94
CA LYS A 23 -11.57 19.03 -12.14
C LYS A 23 -10.85 17.97 -12.96
N ARG A 24 -11.57 17.24 -13.82
CA ARG A 24 -11.00 16.21 -14.70
C ARG A 24 -10.02 16.81 -15.69
N TYR A 25 -10.29 18.01 -16.18
CA TYR A 25 -9.40 18.75 -17.07
C TYR A 25 -8.27 19.49 -16.34
N GLY A 26 -8.21 19.40 -15.01
CA GLY A 26 -7.20 20.08 -14.20
C GLY A 26 -7.43 21.59 -14.05
N TYR A 27 -8.63 22.07 -14.39
CA TYR A 27 -9.00 23.46 -14.22
C TYR A 27 -9.37 23.76 -12.76
N ASN A 28 -9.13 25.01 -12.35
CA ASN A 28 -9.45 25.49 -11.01
C ASN A 28 -10.89 26.04 -10.92
N ASP A 29 -11.34 26.31 -9.71
CA ASP A 29 -12.69 26.86 -9.47
C ASP A 29 -12.88 28.26 -10.08
N ALA A 30 -11.80 29.03 -10.25
CA ALA A 30 -11.86 30.36 -10.87
C ALA A 30 -12.27 30.28 -12.35
N LEU A 31 -11.69 29.34 -13.12
CA LEU A 31 -12.10 29.10 -14.51
C LEU A 31 -13.55 28.63 -14.57
N ARG A 32 -13.93 27.69 -13.70
CA ARG A 32 -15.31 27.20 -13.62
C ARG A 32 -16.30 28.33 -13.35
N ASN A 33 -16.01 29.20 -12.39
CA ASN A 33 -16.88 30.32 -12.04
C ASN A 33 -16.97 31.34 -13.18
N TYR A 34 -15.88 31.61 -13.89
CA TYR A 34 -15.91 32.44 -15.09
C TYR A 34 -16.83 31.85 -16.17
N VAL A 35 -16.72 30.56 -16.46
CA VAL A 35 -17.57 29.89 -17.46
C VAL A 35 -19.04 29.88 -17.03
N ILE A 36 -19.34 29.71 -15.73
CA ILE A 36 -20.71 29.83 -15.20
C ILE A 36 -21.26 31.24 -15.43
N ASN A 37 -20.46 32.28 -15.19
CA ASN A 37 -20.88 33.67 -15.43
C ASN A 37 -21.12 33.93 -16.92
N LEU A 38 -20.24 33.44 -17.81
CA LEU A 38 -20.41 33.55 -19.26
C LEU A 38 -21.68 32.83 -19.75
N LEU A 39 -22.01 31.66 -19.19
CA LEU A 39 -23.27 30.98 -19.45
C LEU A 39 -24.48 31.80 -18.95
N GLY A 40 -24.33 32.48 -17.81
CA GLY A 40 -25.28 33.46 -17.27
C GLY A 40 -25.57 34.60 -18.25
N GLU A 41 -24.53 35.21 -18.81
CA GLU A 41 -24.66 36.24 -19.85
C GLU A 41 -25.36 35.73 -21.12
N ARG A 42 -25.34 34.42 -21.35
CA ARG A 42 -25.98 33.74 -22.49
C ARG A 42 -27.35 33.14 -22.18
N GLY A 43 -27.93 33.45 -21.02
CA GLY A 43 -29.29 33.07 -20.65
C GLY A 43 -29.43 31.77 -19.86
N TRP A 44 -28.33 31.17 -19.39
CA TRP A 44 -28.37 30.03 -18.48
C TRP A 44 -28.25 30.49 -17.02
N SER A 45 -29.29 30.32 -16.21
CA SER A 45 -29.17 30.61 -14.78
C SER A 45 -28.37 29.53 -14.06
N ARG A 46 -27.82 29.87 -12.88
CA ARG A 46 -27.11 28.90 -12.06
C ARG A 46 -28.06 27.82 -11.55
N GLU A 47 -29.30 28.19 -11.32
CA GLU A 47 -30.40 27.31 -10.93
C GLU A 47 -30.68 26.28 -12.01
N ASP A 48 -30.70 26.68 -13.30
CA ASP A 48 -30.84 25.76 -14.43
C ASP A 48 -29.68 24.75 -14.45
N LEU A 49 -28.43 25.25 -14.37
CA LEU A 49 -27.23 24.39 -14.36
C LEU A 49 -27.25 23.39 -13.19
N GLN A 50 -27.79 23.78 -12.05
CA GLN A 50 -27.96 22.90 -10.89
C GLN A 50 -29.07 21.87 -11.13
N GLN A 51 -30.23 22.29 -11.64
CA GLN A 51 -31.38 21.43 -11.91
C GLN A 51 -31.04 20.34 -12.94
N PHE A 52 -30.26 20.68 -13.98
CA PHE A 52 -29.79 19.74 -14.99
C PHE A 52 -28.56 18.90 -14.55
N GLY A 53 -27.99 19.17 -13.37
CA GLY A 53 -26.82 18.43 -12.88
C GLY A 53 -25.53 18.70 -13.66
N TYR A 54 -25.36 19.92 -14.19
CA TYR A 54 -24.15 20.35 -14.89
C TYR A 54 -23.09 20.93 -13.95
N LEU A 55 -23.47 21.26 -12.73
CA LEU A 55 -22.52 21.79 -11.75
C LEU A 55 -21.63 20.71 -11.10
N THR A 56 -21.97 19.42 -11.23
CA THR A 56 -21.20 18.34 -10.61
C THR A 56 -20.98 17.17 -11.58
N ASN A 57 -19.83 16.52 -11.47
CA ASN A 57 -19.58 15.23 -12.09
C ASN A 57 -19.44 14.18 -10.98
N ASN A 58 -20.58 13.62 -10.58
CA ASN A 58 -20.63 12.64 -9.49
C ASN A 58 -19.78 11.40 -9.78
N ASN A 59 -19.69 10.97 -11.05
CA ASN A 59 -18.86 9.82 -11.43
C ASN A 59 -17.38 10.13 -11.21
N TYR A 60 -16.94 11.33 -11.59
CA TYR A 60 -15.56 11.76 -11.35
C TYR A 60 -15.27 11.92 -9.85
N ASP A 61 -16.17 12.57 -9.11
CA ASP A 61 -15.99 12.81 -7.67
C ASP A 61 -15.92 11.47 -6.89
N GLU A 62 -16.79 10.51 -7.22
CA GLU A 62 -16.73 9.18 -6.61
C GLU A 62 -15.47 8.43 -7.03
N ALA A 63 -15.06 8.48 -8.30
CA ALA A 63 -13.81 7.87 -8.76
C ALA A 63 -12.58 8.49 -8.07
N GLU A 64 -12.54 9.81 -7.90
CA GLU A 64 -11.46 10.52 -7.20
C GLU A 64 -11.40 10.12 -5.72
N LYS A 65 -12.56 9.99 -5.07
CA LYS A 65 -12.66 9.51 -3.69
C LYS A 65 -12.12 8.09 -3.55
N GLN A 66 -12.52 7.18 -4.43
CA GLN A 66 -12.02 5.80 -4.44
C GLN A 66 -10.53 5.73 -4.74
N TYR A 67 -10.03 6.55 -5.67
CA TYR A 67 -8.60 6.65 -5.96
C TYR A 67 -7.78 7.12 -4.74
N LYS A 68 -8.25 8.17 -4.05
CA LYS A 68 -7.61 8.67 -2.82
C LYS A 68 -7.62 7.60 -1.73
N ALA A 69 -8.74 6.89 -1.56
CA ALA A 69 -8.85 5.79 -0.61
C ALA A 69 -7.89 4.63 -0.97
N TYR A 70 -7.82 4.24 -2.24
CA TYR A 70 -6.90 3.22 -2.73
C TYR A 70 -5.44 3.61 -2.46
N LYS A 71 -5.03 4.84 -2.81
CA LYS A 71 -3.65 5.32 -2.59
C LYS A 71 -3.27 5.26 -1.10
N ARG A 72 -4.17 5.67 -0.21
CA ARG A 72 -3.95 5.61 1.24
C ARG A 72 -3.90 4.17 1.74
N ASN A 73 -4.89 3.36 1.40
CA ASN A 73 -5.04 2.01 1.92
C ASN A 73 -3.95 1.06 1.39
N SER A 74 -3.56 1.20 0.11
CA SER A 74 -2.46 0.43 -0.48
C SER A 74 -1.12 0.74 0.21
N LEU A 75 -0.84 2.01 0.49
CA LEU A 75 0.35 2.41 1.23
C LEU A 75 0.37 1.79 2.64
N ILE A 76 -0.76 1.87 3.36
CA ILE A 76 -0.90 1.23 4.68
C ILE A 76 -0.64 -0.27 4.57
N GLY A 77 -1.26 -0.95 3.61
CA GLY A 77 -1.08 -2.39 3.40
C GLY A 77 0.37 -2.79 3.13
N ILE A 78 1.07 -2.04 2.27
CA ILE A 78 2.50 -2.28 1.98
C ILE A 78 3.34 -2.09 3.25
N CYS A 79 3.14 -0.98 3.98
CA CYS A 79 3.86 -0.75 5.23
C CYS A 79 3.61 -1.87 6.23
N THR A 80 2.35 -2.27 6.45
CA THR A 80 1.99 -3.37 7.35
C THR A 80 2.69 -4.66 6.95
N LEU A 81 2.72 -5.00 5.66
CA LEU A 81 3.40 -6.21 5.18
C LEU A 81 4.91 -6.17 5.47
N VAL A 82 5.58 -5.06 5.17
CA VAL A 82 7.03 -4.91 5.38
C VAL A 82 7.38 -4.99 6.86
N PHE A 83 6.65 -4.26 7.72
CA PHE A 83 6.92 -4.27 9.17
C PHE A 83 6.62 -5.61 9.81
N SER A 84 5.48 -6.23 9.49
CA SER A 84 5.13 -7.55 10.04
C SER A 84 6.10 -8.63 9.59
N GLY A 85 6.49 -8.64 8.31
CA GLY A 85 7.52 -9.55 7.79
C GLY A 85 8.87 -9.37 8.49
N GLY A 86 9.31 -8.11 8.67
CA GLY A 86 10.55 -7.81 9.39
C GLY A 86 10.54 -8.30 10.84
N ILE A 87 9.43 -8.09 11.56
CA ILE A 87 9.26 -8.59 12.94
C ILE A 87 9.31 -10.12 12.97
N LEU A 88 8.63 -10.80 12.04
CA LEU A 88 8.65 -12.27 11.97
C LEU A 88 10.06 -12.82 11.72
N ILE A 89 10.86 -12.16 10.88
CA ILE A 89 12.27 -12.53 10.64
C ILE A 89 13.07 -12.38 11.93
N ILE A 90 12.92 -11.27 12.66
CA ILE A 90 13.62 -11.05 13.93
C ILE A 90 13.24 -12.12 14.95
N VAL A 91 11.95 -12.41 15.11
CA VAL A 91 11.46 -13.45 16.02
C VAL A 91 12.03 -14.82 15.62
N TYR A 92 12.00 -15.15 14.32
CA TYR A 92 12.60 -16.38 13.81
C TYR A 92 14.09 -16.50 14.16
N LEU A 93 14.88 -15.43 13.97
CA LEU A 93 16.30 -15.42 14.30
C LEU A 93 16.56 -15.61 15.81
N ILE A 94 15.73 -15.02 16.68
CA ILE A 94 15.83 -15.22 18.13
C ILE A 94 15.66 -16.71 18.48
N PHE A 95 14.61 -17.37 17.95
CA PHE A 95 14.40 -18.80 18.17
C PHE A 95 15.50 -19.66 17.57
N LEU A 96 16.03 -19.28 16.40
CA LEU A 96 17.16 -19.98 15.77
C LEU A 96 18.41 -19.93 16.65
N ILE A 97 18.74 -18.76 17.21
CA ILE A 97 19.87 -18.59 18.15
C ILE A 97 19.65 -19.41 19.42
N MET A 98 18.43 -19.41 19.98
CA MET A 98 18.11 -20.22 21.15
C MET A 98 18.28 -21.71 20.87
N ALA A 99 17.80 -22.20 19.73
CA ALA A 99 17.96 -23.59 19.32
C ALA A 99 19.44 -23.96 19.16
N TYR A 100 20.24 -23.11 18.52
CA TYR A 100 21.68 -23.28 18.38
C TYR A 100 22.38 -23.39 19.74
N ARG A 101 22.08 -22.46 20.67
CA ARG A 101 22.63 -22.47 22.04
C ARG A 101 22.27 -23.76 22.78
N ASN A 102 21.06 -24.28 22.58
CA ASN A 102 20.63 -25.54 23.22
C ASN A 102 21.40 -26.75 22.68
N VAL A 103 21.63 -26.83 21.36
CA VAL A 103 22.43 -27.91 20.77
C VAL A 103 23.89 -27.85 21.23
N ALA A 104 24.49 -26.66 21.23
CA ALA A 104 25.86 -26.48 21.73
C ALA A 104 25.99 -26.93 23.20
N ARG A 105 25.05 -26.52 24.06
CA ARG A 105 25.02 -26.94 25.47
C ARG A 105 24.82 -28.45 25.63
N PHE A 106 24.00 -29.07 24.79
CA PHE A 106 23.78 -30.52 24.80
C PHE A 106 25.08 -31.29 24.51
N TYR A 107 25.77 -30.96 23.43
CA TYR A 107 27.02 -31.65 23.08
C TYR A 107 28.16 -31.36 24.06
N LYS A 108 28.22 -30.14 24.61
CA LYS A 108 29.13 -29.81 25.71
C LYS A 108 28.87 -30.65 26.95
N ALA A 109 27.61 -30.91 27.30
CA ALA A 109 27.25 -31.78 28.43
C ALA A 109 27.65 -33.25 28.21
N LEU A 110 27.75 -33.69 26.95
CA LEU A 110 28.26 -35.01 26.56
C LEU A 110 29.81 -35.06 26.50
N GLY A 111 30.51 -33.97 26.82
CA GLY A 111 31.97 -33.89 26.74
C GLY A 111 32.53 -33.85 25.31
N ARG A 112 31.69 -33.54 24.30
CA ARG A 112 32.09 -33.43 22.89
C ARG A 112 32.42 -31.98 22.53
N ASN A 113 33.39 -31.79 21.63
CA ASN A 113 33.85 -30.47 21.21
C ASN A 113 32.81 -29.77 20.30
N GLU A 114 32.71 -28.44 20.40
CA GLU A 114 31.62 -27.61 19.85
C GLU A 114 31.54 -27.56 18.29
N ASP A 115 32.49 -28.18 17.56
CA ASP A 115 32.59 -28.11 16.09
C ASP A 115 31.49 -28.87 15.32
N GLU A 116 30.79 -29.85 15.92
CA GLU A 116 29.66 -30.51 15.24
C GLU A 116 28.46 -29.57 15.00
N THR A 117 28.44 -28.40 15.65
CA THR A 117 27.36 -27.41 15.56
C THR A 117 27.34 -26.66 14.22
N ALA A 118 28.38 -26.78 13.39
CA ALA A 118 28.46 -26.19 12.05
C ALA A 118 27.38 -26.71 11.08
N LEU A 119 26.82 -27.91 11.34
CA LEU A 119 25.70 -28.49 10.57
C LEU A 119 24.39 -27.69 10.66
N PHE A 120 24.26 -26.80 11.64
CA PHE A 120 23.02 -26.03 11.88
C PHE A 120 22.76 -24.96 10.81
N ASN A 121 23.81 -24.44 10.17
CA ASN A 121 23.71 -23.28 9.28
C ASN A 121 23.23 -23.61 7.86
N ALA A 122 23.27 -24.88 7.42
CA ALA A 122 23.02 -25.23 6.01
C ALA A 122 21.56 -25.60 5.68
N LEU A 123 20.73 -25.99 6.66
CA LEU A 123 19.46 -26.68 6.36
C LEU A 123 18.19 -26.13 7.05
N GLY A 124 18.31 -25.09 7.89
CA GLY A 124 17.15 -24.44 8.51
C GLY A 124 16.20 -25.42 9.22
N VAL A 125 14.91 -25.44 8.84
CA VAL A 125 13.89 -26.34 9.41
C VAL A 125 14.21 -27.82 9.20
N LEU A 126 14.92 -28.20 8.12
CA LEU A 126 15.33 -29.58 7.89
C LEU A 126 16.46 -30.01 8.85
N ALA A 127 17.31 -29.07 9.27
CA ALA A 127 18.31 -29.33 10.31
C ALA A 127 17.65 -29.71 11.64
N TYR A 128 16.48 -29.12 11.96
CA TYR A 128 15.76 -29.42 13.21
C TYR A 128 15.39 -30.90 13.33
N PHE A 129 14.77 -31.48 12.30
CA PHE A 129 14.33 -32.89 12.36
C PHE A 129 15.53 -33.84 12.46
N HIS A 130 16.60 -33.57 11.70
CA HIS A 130 17.81 -34.37 11.73
C HIS A 130 18.50 -34.31 13.11
N LEU A 131 18.73 -33.09 13.63
CA LEU A 131 19.40 -32.90 14.92
C LEU A 131 18.59 -33.43 16.09
N LYS A 132 17.26 -33.25 16.07
CA LYS A 132 16.37 -33.84 17.08
C LYS A 132 16.47 -35.36 17.11
N GLY A 133 16.52 -36.00 15.93
CA GLY A 133 16.74 -37.44 15.80
C GLY A 133 18.08 -37.86 16.41
N LYS A 134 19.18 -37.22 15.96
CA LYS A 134 20.54 -37.50 16.42
C LYS A 134 20.66 -37.32 17.94
N MET A 135 20.23 -36.19 18.50
CA MET A 135 20.28 -35.93 19.94
C MET A 135 19.50 -36.97 20.76
N LYS A 136 18.36 -37.46 20.25
CA LYS A 136 17.56 -38.50 20.91
C LYS A 136 18.28 -39.86 20.93
N GLU A 137 19.01 -40.19 19.88
CA GLU A 137 19.83 -41.40 19.84
C GLU A 137 21.02 -41.30 20.80
N GLU A 138 21.73 -40.17 20.80
CA GLU A 138 22.85 -39.90 21.70
C GLU A 138 22.43 -39.99 23.17
N LEU A 139 21.23 -39.47 23.52
CA LEU A 139 20.66 -39.58 24.87
C LEU A 139 20.49 -41.02 25.34
N LYS A 140 20.14 -41.95 24.45
CA LYS A 140 19.97 -43.38 24.80
C LYS A 140 21.29 -44.08 25.08
N GLY A 141 22.40 -43.53 24.57
CA GLY A 141 23.74 -44.06 24.77
C GLY A 141 24.42 -43.62 26.06
N ILE A 142 23.83 -42.66 26.79
CA ILE A 142 24.34 -42.21 28.09
C ILE A 142 24.08 -43.31 29.12
N ARG A 143 25.16 -43.79 29.76
CA ARG A 143 25.14 -44.84 30.78
C ARG A 143 25.19 -44.25 32.18
#